data_AF-A0A2G6WH15-F1
#
_entry.id   AF-A0A2G6WH15-F1
#
_cell.length_a   1.000
_cell.length_b   1.000
_cell.length_c   1.000
_cell.angle_alpha   90.00
_cell.angle_beta   90.00
_cell.angle_gamma   90.00
#
_symmetry.space_group_name_H-M   'P 1'
#
loop_
_entity.id
_entity.type
_entity.pdbx_description
1 polymer ?
#
loop_
_entity_poly.entity_id
_entity_poly.type
_entity_poly.pdbx_seq_one_letter_code
_entity_poly.pdbx_strand_id
1 'polypeptide(L)'
;MRESDKNIEQFIDKMMAEEKLQSPSFDFTSKIMAEVHLLEEKKIKTYQPLISKPVWFFIGTAIVALIIYISLFSVSENNLEIGKLYTDKIANAFSGIHLSKTTLYAVLIVPIMVLVQVGVLKNYFDKKYQL
;
A
#
# COMPACT_ATOMS: atom_id res chain seq x y z
N MET A 1 -15.55 64.33 23.78
CA MET A 1 -14.82 64.23 22.50
C MET A 1 -14.44 65.63 22.09
N ARG A 2 -13.16 65.89 21.78
CA ARG A 2 -12.72 67.23 21.38
C ARG A 2 -13.15 67.46 19.93
N GLU A 3 -13.39 68.70 19.54
CA GLU A 3 -13.77 69.07 18.16
C GLU A 3 -12.78 68.50 17.13
N SER A 4 -11.50 68.43 17.49
CA SER A 4 -10.43 67.83 16.69
C SER A 4 -10.68 66.37 16.32
N ASP A 5 -11.24 65.57 17.24
CA ASP A 5 -11.40 64.13 17.07
C ASP A 5 -12.50 63.86 16.04
N LYS A 6 -13.59 64.66 16.07
CA LYS A 6 -14.68 64.59 15.10
C LYS A 6 -14.23 64.93 13.68
N ASN A 7 -13.36 65.93 13.52
CA ASN A 7 -12.82 66.32 12.22
C ASN A 7 -11.95 65.20 11.61
N ILE A 8 -11.21 64.47 12.46
CA ILE A 8 -10.39 63.33 12.02
C ILE A 8 -11.28 62.16 11.60
N GLU A 9 -12.32 61.82 12.36
CA GLU A 9 -13.29 60.78 11.99
C GLU A 9 -13.98 61.09 10.66
N GLN A 10 -14.46 62.33 10.48
CA GLN A 10 -15.07 62.75 9.21
C GLN A 10 -14.11 62.68 8.02
N PHE A 11 -12.82 62.94 8.25
CA PHE A 11 -11.80 62.80 7.22
C PHE A 11 -11.56 61.34 6.85
N ILE A 12 -11.49 60.44 7.84
CA ILE A 12 -11.35 58.99 7.61
C ILE A 12 -12.57 58.43 6.88
N ASP A 13 -13.79 58.78 7.30
CA ASP A 13 -15.02 58.34 6.65
C ASP A 13 -15.08 58.79 5.19
N LYS A 14 -14.66 60.03 4.91
CA LYS A 14 -14.60 60.55 3.56
C LYS A 14 -13.57 59.81 2.69
N MET A 15 -12.38 59.53 3.23
CA MET A 15 -11.37 58.75 2.51
C MET A 15 -11.84 57.30 2.26
N MET A 16 -12.52 56.67 3.22
CA MET A 16 -13.06 55.32 3.04
C MET A 16 -14.26 55.26 2.06
N ALA A 17 -15.07 56.32 1.99
CA ALA A 17 -16.20 56.39 1.07
C ALA A 17 -15.79 56.68 -0.39
N GLU A 18 -14.67 57.37 -0.60
CA GLU A 18 -14.14 57.69 -1.94
C GLU A 18 -13.37 56.51 -2.56
N GLU A 19 -12.91 55.56 -1.75
CA GLU A 19 -12.28 54.31 -2.21
C GLU A 19 -13.32 53.37 -2.85
N LYS A 20 -13.14 53.07 -4.14
CA LYS A 20 -13.98 52.10 -4.84
C LYS A 20 -13.71 50.71 -4.26
N LEU A 21 -14.70 50.12 -3.60
CA LEU A 21 -14.64 48.76 -3.08
C LEU A 21 -14.14 47.79 -4.16
N GLN A 22 -12.99 47.17 -3.91
CA GLN A 22 -12.44 46.15 -4.80
C GLN A 22 -13.35 44.93 -4.73
N SER A 23 -14.20 44.77 -5.73
CA SER A 23 -15.00 43.55 -5.87
C SER A 23 -14.12 42.42 -6.38
N PRO A 24 -14.29 41.20 -5.87
CA PRO A 24 -13.64 40.04 -6.47
C PRO A 24 -13.99 39.94 -7.97
N SER A 25 -13.12 39.29 -8.74
CA SER A 25 -13.41 38.98 -10.14
C SER A 25 -14.73 38.22 -10.26
N PHE A 26 -15.44 38.40 -11.37
CA PHE A 26 -16.69 37.69 -11.66
C PHE A 26 -16.60 36.17 -11.43
N ASP A 27 -15.45 35.57 -11.75
CA ASP A 27 -15.20 34.12 -11.64
C ASP A 27 -14.57 33.67 -10.32
N PHE A 28 -14.51 34.53 -9.30
CA PHE A 28 -13.82 34.22 -8.04
C PHE A 28 -14.37 32.96 -7.37
N THR A 29 -15.69 32.88 -7.22
CA THR A 29 -16.35 31.72 -6.62
C THR A 29 -16.08 30.44 -7.41
N SER A 30 -16.14 30.51 -8.74
CA SER A 30 -15.91 29.36 -9.62
C SER A 30 -14.46 28.84 -9.51
N LYS A 31 -13.47 29.73 -9.43
CA LYS A 31 -12.07 29.35 -9.22
C LYS A 31 -11.83 28.70 -7.86
N ILE A 32 -12.37 29.29 -6.80
CA ILE A 32 -12.25 28.73 -5.45
C ILE A 32 -12.92 27.37 -5.37
N MET A 33 -14.13 27.22 -5.91
CA MET A 33 -14.85 25.95 -5.88
C MET A 33 -14.14 24.86 -6.70
N ALA A 34 -13.56 25.21 -7.85
CA ALA A 34 -12.75 24.28 -8.64
C ALA A 34 -11.52 23.78 -7.86
N GLU A 35 -10.84 24.68 -7.14
CA GLU A 35 -9.67 24.32 -6.34
C GLU A 35 -10.04 23.50 -5.09
N VAL A 36 -11.18 23.81 -4.46
CA VAL A 36 -11.75 23.00 -3.36
C VAL A 36 -12.09 21.58 -3.82
N HIS A 37 -12.72 21.42 -4.98
CA HIS A 37 -13.02 20.09 -5.53
C HIS A 37 -11.76 19.28 -5.82
N LEU A 38 -10.71 19.88 -6.39
CA LEU A 38 -9.43 19.20 -6.61
C LEU A 38 -8.75 18.75 -5.31
N LEU A 39 -8.88 19.55 -4.24
CA LEU A 39 -8.38 19.20 -2.91
C LEU A 39 -9.22 18.11 -2.25
N GLU A 40 -10.52 18.09 -2.49
CA GLU A 40 -11.44 17.07 -2.00
C GLU A 40 -11.23 15.73 -2.70
N GLU A 41 -11.09 15.72 -4.03
CA GLU A 41 -10.74 14.51 -4.80
C GLU A 41 -9.38 13.93 -4.35
N LYS A 42 -8.39 14.80 -4.06
CA LYS A 42 -7.11 14.37 -3.45
C LYS A 42 -7.27 13.81 -2.05
N LYS A 43 -8.28 14.24 -1.28
CA LYS A 43 -8.59 13.71 0.06
C LYS A 43 -9.39 12.42 0.03
N ILE A 44 -10.14 12.16 -1.03
CA ILE A 44 -10.78 10.87 -1.26
C ILE A 44 -9.67 9.89 -1.63
N LYS A 45 -9.00 9.40 -0.58
CA LYS A 45 -8.13 8.23 -0.65
C LYS A 45 -8.92 7.11 -1.30
N THR A 46 -8.61 6.87 -2.56
CA THR A 46 -9.15 5.73 -3.30
C THR A 46 -8.92 4.48 -2.47
N TYR A 47 -9.97 3.71 -2.24
CA TYR A 47 -9.91 2.47 -1.48
C TYR A 47 -8.85 1.54 -2.10
N GLN A 48 -7.66 1.50 -1.49
CA GLN A 48 -6.60 0.60 -1.90
C GLN A 48 -6.86 -0.75 -1.21
N PRO A 49 -7.01 -1.86 -1.95
CA PRO A 49 -7.36 -3.14 -1.36
C PRO A 49 -6.32 -3.54 -0.30
N LEU A 50 -6.83 -4.00 0.85
CA LEU A 50 -6.08 -4.38 2.06
C LEU A 50 -4.90 -5.34 1.77
N ILE A 51 -5.02 -6.13 0.70
CA ILE A 51 -3.99 -7.00 0.16
C ILE A 51 -3.85 -6.67 -1.33
N SER A 52 -2.63 -6.34 -1.76
CA SER A 52 -2.33 -6.06 -3.17
C SER A 52 -2.60 -7.30 -4.03
N LYS A 53 -3.16 -7.14 -5.24
CA LYS A 53 -3.42 -8.24 -6.20
C LYS A 53 -2.26 -9.25 -6.35
N PRO A 54 -0.97 -8.84 -6.44
CA PRO A 54 0.17 -9.77 -6.43
C PRO A 54 0.29 -10.64 -5.17
N VAL A 55 -0.09 -10.12 -3.98
CA VAL A 55 -0.04 -10.89 -2.73
C VAL A 55 -1.12 -11.96 -2.70
N TRP A 56 -2.29 -11.68 -3.29
CA TRP A 56 -3.33 -12.68 -3.53
C TRP A 56 -2.89 -13.77 -4.52
N PHE A 57 -2.08 -13.43 -5.51
CA PHE A 57 -1.47 -14.43 -6.38
C PHE A 57 -0.47 -15.30 -5.61
N PHE A 58 0.43 -14.67 -4.84
CA PHE A 58 1.39 -15.38 -3.99
C PHE A 58 0.75 -16.34 -2.99
N ILE A 59 -0.33 -15.92 -2.30
CA ILE A 59 -1.01 -16.80 -1.34
C ILE A 59 -1.65 -18.00 -2.05
N GLY A 60 -2.25 -17.78 -3.23
CA GLY A 60 -2.80 -18.85 -4.05
C GLY A 60 -1.72 -19.83 -4.50
N THR A 61 -0.59 -19.33 -5.01
CA THR A 61 0.54 -20.17 -5.43
C THR A 61 1.13 -20.97 -4.25
N ALA A 62 1.25 -20.36 -3.07
CA ALA A 62 1.77 -21.03 -1.88
C ALA A 62 0.87 -22.19 -1.42
N ILE A 63 -0.45 -21.98 -1.44
CA ILE A 63 -1.43 -23.03 -1.11
C ILE A 63 -1.34 -24.18 -2.11
N VAL A 64 -1.29 -23.87 -3.41
CA VAL A 64 -1.15 -24.89 -4.47
C VAL A 64 0.15 -25.66 -4.32
N ALA A 65 1.27 -24.99 -4.06
CA ALA A 65 2.56 -25.64 -3.82
C ALA A 65 2.53 -26.57 -2.60
N LEU A 66 1.85 -26.17 -1.52
CA LEU A 66 1.68 -26.99 -0.33
C LEU A 66 0.84 -28.24 -0.64
N ILE A 67 -0.26 -28.10 -1.39
CA ILE A 67 -1.10 -29.23 -1.83
C ILE A 67 -0.29 -30.19 -2.69
N ILE A 68 0.50 -29.68 -3.65
CA ILE A 68 1.37 -30.49 -4.50
C ILE A 68 2.43 -31.21 -3.65
N TYR A 69 3.07 -30.50 -2.72
CA TYR A 69 4.07 -31.09 -1.83
C TYR A 69 3.48 -32.22 -0.99
N ILE A 70 2.32 -31.98 -0.35
CA ILE A 70 1.61 -33.01 0.40
C ILE A 70 1.22 -34.17 -0.52
N SER A 71 0.70 -33.92 -1.71
CA SER A 71 0.33 -34.98 -2.66
C SER A 71 1.53 -35.85 -3.08
N LEU A 72 2.68 -35.24 -3.35
CA LEU A 72 3.89 -35.95 -3.80
C LEU A 72 4.62 -36.69 -2.68
N PHE A 73 4.57 -36.18 -1.44
CA PHE A 73 5.33 -36.73 -0.30
C PHE A 73 4.48 -37.47 0.74
N SER A 74 3.15 -37.29 0.77
CA SER A 74 2.26 -38.05 1.67
C SER A 74 1.90 -39.43 1.11
N VAL A 75 2.13 -39.63 -0.18
CA VAL A 75 1.89 -40.89 -0.85
C VAL A 75 3.12 -41.78 -0.69
N SER A 76 3.15 -42.48 0.44
CA SER A 76 4.19 -43.46 0.75
C SER A 76 4.09 -44.74 -0.09
N GLU A 77 3.05 -44.95 -0.91
CA GLU A 77 2.88 -46.20 -1.66
C GLU A 77 2.07 -46.03 -2.97
N ASN A 78 2.58 -45.33 -3.98
CA ASN A 78 2.21 -45.70 -5.36
C ASN A 78 3.24 -45.29 -6.41
N ASN A 79 3.91 -46.33 -6.94
CA ASN A 79 4.27 -46.62 -8.34
C ASN A 79 4.05 -45.52 -9.40
N LEU A 80 4.57 -44.31 -9.20
CA LEU A 80 4.65 -43.29 -10.25
C LEU A 80 6.07 -43.30 -10.83
N GLU A 81 6.29 -44.04 -11.92
CA GLU A 81 7.59 -44.10 -12.63
C GLU A 81 8.13 -42.72 -13.03
N ILE A 82 7.23 -41.76 -13.25
CA ILE A 82 7.57 -40.36 -13.52
C ILE A 82 8.17 -39.70 -12.27
N GLY A 83 7.64 -39.99 -11.08
CA GLY A 83 8.21 -39.50 -9.82
C GLY A 83 9.62 -40.02 -9.58
N LYS A 84 9.89 -41.31 -9.87
CA LYS A 84 11.23 -41.90 -9.74
C LYS A 84 12.27 -41.23 -10.64
N LEU A 85 11.99 -41.01 -11.93
CA LEU A 85 12.99 -40.44 -12.84
C LEU A 85 13.42 -39.01 -12.46
N TYR A 86 12.47 -38.17 -12.02
CA TYR A 86 12.77 -36.82 -11.55
C TYR A 86 13.41 -36.82 -10.15
N THR A 87 12.91 -37.67 -9.26
CA THR A 87 13.46 -37.81 -7.90
C THR A 87 14.88 -38.34 -7.95
N ASP A 88 15.20 -39.29 -8.83
CA ASP A 88 16.53 -39.85 -9.00
C ASP A 88 17.49 -38.84 -9.65
N LYS A 89 17.04 -38.04 -10.63
CA LYS A 89 17.89 -36.98 -11.22
C LYS A 89 18.20 -35.86 -10.23
N ILE A 90 17.20 -35.45 -9.45
CA ILE A 90 17.35 -34.45 -8.39
C ILE A 90 18.20 -35.04 -7.27
N ALA A 91 17.87 -36.23 -6.76
CA ALA A 91 18.65 -36.91 -5.74
C ALA A 91 20.10 -37.17 -6.18
N ASN A 92 20.36 -37.45 -7.46
CA ASN A 92 21.72 -37.62 -7.97
C ASN A 92 22.46 -36.27 -8.12
N ALA A 93 21.77 -35.18 -8.48
CA ALA A 93 22.32 -33.82 -8.50
C ALA A 93 22.58 -33.27 -7.08
N PHE A 94 21.80 -33.72 -6.09
CA PHE A 94 21.94 -33.38 -4.67
C PHE A 94 22.59 -34.52 -3.85
N SER A 95 23.16 -35.54 -4.49
CA SER A 95 23.68 -36.76 -3.82
C SER A 95 24.90 -36.49 -2.95
N GLY A 96 25.67 -35.43 -3.27
CA GLY A 96 26.77 -34.94 -2.44
C GLY A 96 26.33 -34.04 -1.29
N ILE A 97 25.04 -33.69 -1.22
CA ILE A 97 24.50 -32.75 -0.24
C ILE A 97 23.64 -33.53 0.75
N HIS A 98 24.26 -33.94 1.86
CA HIS A 98 23.54 -34.51 3.00
C HIS A 98 22.68 -33.42 3.68
N LEU A 99 21.47 -33.18 3.13
CA LEU A 99 20.49 -32.31 3.75
C LEU A 99 19.89 -33.03 4.96
N SER A 100 20.20 -32.54 6.15
CA SER A 100 19.54 -33.00 7.37
C SER A 100 18.05 -32.66 7.31
N LYS A 101 17.20 -33.43 8.01
CA LYS A 101 15.75 -33.15 8.11
C LYS A 101 15.50 -31.72 8.60
N THR A 102 16.31 -31.25 9.54
CA THR A 102 16.35 -29.86 10.03
C THR A 102 16.66 -28.83 8.94
N THR A 103 17.63 -29.10 8.07
CA THR A 103 17.98 -28.21 6.95
C THR A 103 16.84 -28.14 5.94
N LEU A 104 16.18 -29.26 5.68
CA LEU A 104 15.01 -29.32 4.79
C LEU A 104 13.84 -28.51 5.36
N TYR A 105 13.53 -28.64 6.65
CA TYR A 105 12.51 -27.81 7.31
C TYR A 105 12.90 -26.32 7.33
N ALA A 106 14.17 -26.00 7.52
CA ALA A 106 14.66 -24.61 7.50
C ALA A 106 14.49 -23.97 6.11
N VAL A 107 14.83 -24.68 5.03
CA VAL A 107 14.64 -24.21 3.65
C VAL A 107 13.17 -23.95 3.33
N LEU A 108 12.25 -24.67 3.97
CA LEU A 108 10.80 -24.48 3.80
C LEU A 108 10.27 -23.31 4.64
N ILE A 109 10.72 -23.18 5.89
CA ILE A 109 10.21 -22.16 6.84
C ILE A 109 10.72 -20.75 6.53
N VAL A 110 11.97 -20.61 6.05
CA VAL A 110 12.61 -19.32 5.77
C VAL A 110 11.83 -18.48 4.76
N PRO A 111 11.45 -18.99 3.57
CA PRO A 111 10.68 -18.20 2.60
C PRO A 111 9.29 -17.83 3.13
N ILE A 112 8.63 -18.69 3.91
CA ILE A 112 7.36 -18.37 4.56
C ILE A 112 7.54 -17.21 5.54
N MET A 113 8.59 -17.25 6.35
CA MET A 113 8.90 -16.20 7.31
C MET A 113 9.21 -14.87 6.62
N VAL A 114 9.95 -14.88 5.50
CA VAL A 114 10.23 -13.68 4.69
C VAL A 114 8.94 -13.08 4.13
N LEU A 115 8.01 -13.90 3.63
CA LEU A 115 6.71 -13.41 3.15
C LEU A 115 5.90 -12.74 4.27
N VAL A 116 5.89 -13.33 5.47
CA VAL A 116 5.25 -12.73 6.65
C VAL A 116 5.92 -11.40 7.02
N GLN A 117 7.26 -11.36 7.04
CA GLN A 117 8.01 -10.14 7.34
C GLN A 117 7.71 -9.01 6.35
N VAL A 118 7.67 -9.31 5.05
CA VAL A 118 7.31 -8.32 4.01
C VAL A 118 5.88 -7.80 4.22
N GLY A 119 4.93 -8.68 4.56
CA GLY A 119 3.56 -8.28 4.87
C GLY A 119 3.44 -7.38 6.10
N VAL A 120 4.13 -7.72 7.18
CA VAL A 120 4.14 -6.93 8.43
C VAL A 120 4.80 -5.57 8.20
N LEU A 121 5.94 -5.54 7.50
CA LEU A 121 6.66 -4.31 7.20
C LEU A 121 5.80 -3.40 6.33
N LYS A 122 5.17 -3.95 5.30
CA LYS A 122 4.24 -3.20 4.45
C LYS A 122 3.06 -2.62 5.25
N ASN A 123 2.43 -3.41 6.12
CA ASN A 123 1.33 -2.93 6.97
C ASN A 123 1.77 -1.83 7.95
N TYR A 124 3.00 -1.92 8.48
CA TYR A 124 3.58 -0.90 9.34
C TYR A 124 3.82 0.42 8.59
N PHE A 125 4.39 0.34 7.37
CA PHE A 125 4.61 1.52 6.53
C PHE A 125 3.29 2.13 6.02
N ASP A 126 2.31 1.33 5.62
CA ASP A 126 0.98 1.81 5.20
C ASP A 126 0.29 2.60 6.34
N LYS A 127 0.37 2.12 7.59
CA LYS A 127 -0.15 2.85 8.77
C LYS A 127 0.63 4.12 9.09
N LYS A 128 1.96 4.08 8.99
CA LYS A 128 2.84 5.20 9.37
C LYS A 128 2.75 6.36 8.36
N TYR A 129 2.58 6.06 7.08
CA TYR A 129 2.63 7.07 6.02
C TYR A 129 1.25 7.53 5.54
N GLN A 130 0.15 7.04 6.13
CA GLN A 130 -1.22 7.40 5.74
C GLN A 130 -1.36 7.56 4.22
N LEU A 131 -1.04 6.51 3.46
CA LEU A 131 -1.55 6.37 2.08
C LEU A 131 -3.01 5.90 2.11
#